data_AF-A0AAV7X2W8-F1
#
_entry.id   AF-A0AAV7X2W8-F1
#
_cell.length_a   1.000
_cell.length_b   1.000
_cell.length_c   1.000
_cell.angle_alpha   90.00
_cell.angle_beta   90.00
_cell.angle_gamma   90.00
#
_symmetry.space_group_name_H-M   'P 1'
#
loop_
_entity.id
_entity.type
_entity.pdbx_description
1 polymer ?
#
loop_
_entity_poly.entity_id
_entity_poly.type
_entity_poly.pdbx_seq_one_letter_code
_entity_poly.pdbx_strand_id
1 'polypeptide(L)'
;MSTCMYKLRPLVRDDDPLPAPTHDMYRMKPVQGGSGPAPTRAAPTGSKGDMAVLEGRQEDILRKLSKLRIDIEELRSILRQPSQVKTPPLSTGTVTCPPCPELGENRDIVLYASPEHPPYSILALARIWGASCPIQLTNHTHSSVQEAPAAAQTFCHSVTGAPRFNVTLVWKQVGAETELVINPFKFTTVRGETNILRFLSRVGPSNFAYESGSDLSRVAQFDEVLDNCQRLARSHTVKEKQAIIRTFNASLGKSEWIFGPQLSIADIAVWSVLKQQEPAAALTQTLSKWMERCNSMLL
;
A
#
# COMPACT_ATOMS: atom_id res chain seq x y z
N MET A 1 18.95 -60.98 14.43
CA MET A 1 18.04 -59.85 14.74
C MET A 1 18.65 -59.05 15.87
N SER A 2 19.19 -57.86 15.58
CA SER A 2 19.39 -56.78 16.57
C SER A 2 19.79 -55.52 15.81
N THR A 3 18.85 -54.59 15.63
CA THR A 3 19.11 -53.26 15.08
C THR A 3 19.09 -52.26 16.23
N CYS A 4 20.28 -51.87 16.68
CA CYS A 4 20.47 -50.74 17.57
C CYS A 4 20.25 -49.45 16.75
N MET A 5 19.09 -48.82 16.87
CA MET A 5 18.90 -47.44 16.41
C MET A 5 19.20 -46.49 17.56
N TYR A 6 20.07 -45.52 17.30
CA TYR A 6 20.44 -44.47 18.24
C TYR A 6 19.20 -43.70 18.71
N LYS A 7 18.94 -43.71 20.03
CA LYS A 7 17.87 -42.94 20.65
C LYS A 7 18.44 -41.58 21.08
N LEU A 8 18.19 -40.54 20.28
CA LEU A 8 18.52 -39.16 20.64
C LEU A 8 17.68 -38.71 21.84
N ARG A 9 18.31 -38.02 22.78
CA ARG A 9 17.59 -37.47 23.94
C ARG A 9 16.81 -36.22 23.51
N PRO A 10 15.59 -36.01 24.03
CA PRO A 10 14.82 -34.80 23.78
C PRO A 10 15.58 -33.56 24.26
N LEU A 11 15.53 -32.49 23.46
CA LEU A 11 16.21 -31.21 23.70
C LEU A 11 15.56 -30.37 24.81
N VAL A 12 14.35 -30.71 25.23
CA VAL A 12 13.65 -30.06 26.34
C VAL A 12 13.11 -31.16 27.25
N ARG A 13 13.42 -31.08 28.54
CA ARG A 13 12.91 -31.96 29.58
C ARG A 13 11.88 -31.16 30.37
N ASP A 14 10.66 -31.68 30.50
CA ASP A 14 9.57 -31.01 31.23
C ASP A 14 9.83 -30.89 32.75
N ASP A 15 10.91 -31.51 33.24
CA ASP A 15 11.32 -31.49 34.66
C ASP A 15 12.32 -30.37 35.00
N ASP A 16 12.78 -29.58 34.03
CA ASP A 16 13.71 -28.46 34.30
C ASP A 16 12.90 -27.21 34.72
N PRO A 17 13.07 -26.71 35.96
CA PRO A 17 12.33 -25.54 36.43
C PRO A 17 12.71 -24.30 35.60
N LEU A 18 11.72 -23.74 34.90
CA LEU A 18 11.86 -22.48 34.19
C LEU A 18 12.30 -21.38 35.17
N PRO A 19 13.37 -20.62 34.88
CA PRO A 19 13.79 -19.53 35.75
C PRO A 19 12.71 -18.45 35.75
N ALA A 20 12.02 -18.31 36.87
CA ALA A 20 11.09 -17.21 37.08
C ALA A 20 11.87 -15.89 37.07
N PRO A 21 11.43 -14.87 36.32
CA PRO A 21 12.09 -13.57 36.32
C PRO A 21 12.03 -12.97 37.73
N THR A 22 13.19 -12.72 38.33
CA THR A 22 13.39 -12.20 39.70
C THR A 22 12.99 -10.74 39.89
N HIS A 23 12.31 -10.13 38.91
CA HIS A 23 11.92 -8.74 38.93
C HIS A 23 10.40 -8.60 38.77
N ASP A 24 9.72 -8.61 39.92
CA ASP A 24 8.29 -8.39 40.08
C ASP A 24 7.93 -6.92 39.74
N MET A 25 7.89 -6.57 38.44
CA MET A 25 7.55 -5.20 38.01
C MET A 25 6.06 -4.88 38.08
N TYR A 26 5.19 -5.88 38.26
CA TYR A 26 3.75 -5.65 38.40
C TYR A 26 3.12 -6.63 39.40
N ARG A 27 2.83 -6.14 40.61
CA ARG A 27 1.99 -6.86 41.58
C ARG A 27 0.60 -6.24 41.61
N MET A 28 -0.41 -6.92 41.06
CA MET A 28 -1.81 -6.54 41.24
C MET A 28 -2.32 -7.01 42.61
N LYS A 29 -3.15 -6.20 43.26
CA LYS A 29 -3.84 -6.60 44.50
C LYS A 29 -4.94 -7.62 44.17
N PRO A 30 -5.08 -8.68 44.98
CA PRO A 30 -6.14 -9.67 44.80
C PRO A 30 -7.51 -9.03 45.01
N VAL A 31 -8.36 -9.11 44.00
CA VAL A 31 -9.76 -8.66 44.03
C VAL A 31 -10.61 -9.85 44.43
N GLN A 32 -10.53 -10.30 45.69
CA GLN A 32 -11.57 -11.11 46.35
C GLN A 32 -11.22 -11.41 47.82
N GLY A 33 -12.07 -10.91 48.73
CA GLY A 33 -12.42 -11.58 49.99
C GLY A 33 -11.95 -10.94 51.31
N GLY A 34 -12.86 -10.26 52.02
CA GLY A 34 -12.99 -10.45 53.49
C GLY A 34 -12.86 -9.24 54.43
N SER A 35 -14.01 -8.78 54.93
CA SER A 35 -14.29 -8.06 56.20
C SER A 35 -13.58 -6.73 56.51
N GLY A 36 -14.28 -5.64 56.22
CA GLY A 36 -14.15 -4.36 56.92
C GLY A 36 -15.55 -3.75 57.11
N PRO A 37 -15.84 -3.06 58.23
CA PRO A 37 -17.20 -2.71 58.62
C PRO A 37 -17.85 -1.74 57.63
N ALA A 38 -19.17 -1.89 57.48
CA ALA A 38 -20.01 -1.09 56.59
C ALA A 38 -19.77 0.43 56.76
N PRO A 39 -19.57 1.19 55.67
CA PRO A 39 -19.67 2.63 55.76
C PRO A 39 -21.15 2.99 55.70
N THR A 40 -21.64 3.46 56.83
CA THR A 40 -22.89 4.19 57.00
C THR A 40 -23.06 5.23 55.90
N ARG A 41 -24.22 5.24 55.26
CA ARG A 41 -24.63 6.23 54.26
C ARG A 41 -24.74 7.60 54.92
N ALA A 42 -23.63 8.32 55.02
CA ALA A 42 -23.60 9.72 55.42
C ALA A 42 -23.84 10.60 54.18
N ALA A 43 -24.89 11.40 54.24
CA ALA A 43 -25.13 12.49 53.30
C ALA A 43 -23.92 13.45 53.29
N PRO A 44 -23.52 14.03 52.15
CA PRO A 44 -22.41 14.96 52.12
C PRO A 44 -22.88 16.29 52.73
N THR A 45 -22.69 16.45 54.03
CA THR A 45 -22.53 17.78 54.61
C THR A 45 -21.22 18.32 54.08
N GLY A 46 -21.29 19.18 53.06
CA GLY A 46 -20.14 19.84 52.48
C GLY A 46 -19.36 20.59 53.55
N SER A 47 -18.27 19.98 54.00
CA SER A 47 -17.28 20.64 54.85
C SER A 47 -16.64 21.75 54.02
N LYS A 48 -16.56 22.97 54.57
CA LYS A 48 -15.85 24.09 53.93
C LYS A 48 -14.42 23.72 53.50
N GLY A 49 -13.80 22.72 54.14
CA GLY A 49 -12.48 22.20 53.78
C GLY A 49 -12.43 21.47 52.44
N ASP A 50 -13.44 20.64 52.13
CA ASP A 50 -13.47 19.88 50.86
C ASP A 50 -13.78 20.79 49.66
N MET A 51 -14.56 21.84 49.89
CA MET A 51 -14.82 22.90 48.92
C MET A 51 -13.54 23.67 48.58
N ALA A 52 -12.73 24.03 49.59
CA ALA A 52 -11.45 24.72 49.39
C ALA A 52 -10.41 23.85 48.64
N VAL A 53 -10.39 22.54 48.88
CA VAL A 53 -9.52 21.60 48.14
C VAL A 53 -9.95 21.47 46.67
N LEU A 54 -11.25 21.44 46.41
CA LEU A 54 -11.80 21.42 45.05
C LEU A 54 -11.51 22.73 44.31
N GLU A 55 -11.67 23.87 44.97
CA GLU A 55 -11.33 25.19 44.43
C GLU A 55 -9.84 25.27 44.07
N GLY A 56 -8.94 24.82 44.94
CA GLY A 56 -7.51 24.77 44.65
C GLY A 56 -7.17 23.91 43.43
N ARG A 57 -7.84 22.75 43.27
CA ARG A 57 -7.66 21.89 42.09
C ARG A 57 -8.21 22.54 40.82
N GLN A 58 -9.33 23.25 40.90
CA GLN A 58 -9.92 23.97 39.77
C GLN A 58 -9.00 25.13 39.33
N GLU A 59 -8.45 25.89 40.27
CA GLU A 59 -7.48 26.95 40.04
C GLU A 59 -6.23 26.43 39.30
N ASP A 60 -5.70 25.28 39.73
CA ASP A 60 -4.55 24.64 39.08
C ASP A 60 -4.85 24.17 37.66
N ILE A 61 -6.06 23.67 37.40
CA ILE A 61 -6.49 23.28 36.05
C ILE A 61 -6.60 24.51 35.16
N LEU A 62 -7.20 25.59 35.66
CA LEU A 62 -7.32 26.85 34.91
C LEU A 62 -5.93 27.43 34.58
N ARG A 63 -4.97 27.35 35.52
CA ARG A 63 -3.58 27.77 35.29
C ARG A 63 -2.86 26.92 34.25
N LYS A 64 -3.12 25.61 34.20
CA LYS A 64 -2.56 24.73 33.17
C LYS A 64 -3.16 25.01 31.79
N LEU A 65 -4.47 25.28 31.73
CA LEU A 65 -5.15 25.62 30.48
C LEU A 65 -4.71 26.98 29.93
N SER A 66 -4.50 27.98 30.79
CA SER A 66 -3.99 29.29 30.35
C SER A 66 -2.57 29.19 29.81
N LYS A 67 -1.70 28.42 30.47
CA LYS A 67 -0.34 28.15 29.98
C LYS A 67 -0.37 27.45 28.62
N LEU A 68 -1.14 26.37 28.48
CA LEU A 68 -1.24 25.64 27.22
C LEU A 68 -1.78 26.52 26.08
N ARG A 69 -2.72 27.42 26.39
CA ARG A 69 -3.24 28.39 25.41
C ARG A 69 -2.14 29.37 24.95
N ILE A 70 -1.32 29.86 25.87
CA ILE A 70 -0.18 30.74 25.54
C ILE A 70 0.82 29.97 24.68
N ASP A 71 1.18 28.74 25.05
CA ASP A 71 2.12 27.91 24.29
C ASP A 71 1.61 27.63 22.86
N ILE A 72 0.31 27.37 22.69
CA ILE A 72 -0.31 27.17 21.36
C ILE A 72 -0.31 28.47 20.55
N GLU A 73 -0.56 29.62 21.18
CA GLU A 73 -0.55 30.91 20.48
C GLU A 73 0.87 31.32 20.10
N GLU A 74 1.86 31.02 20.95
CA GLU A 74 3.28 31.19 20.66
C GLU A 74 3.70 30.31 19.47
N LEU A 75 3.36 29.02 19.48
CA LEU A 75 3.61 28.12 18.34
C LEU A 75 2.90 28.58 17.06
N ARG A 76 1.66 29.06 17.15
CA ARG A 76 0.95 29.64 16.00
C ARG A 76 1.61 30.90 15.49
N SER A 77 2.16 31.73 16.38
CA SER A 77 2.89 32.94 16.00
C SER A 77 4.21 32.60 15.31
N ILE A 78 4.92 31.57 15.79
CA ILE A 78 6.15 31.04 15.18
C ILE A 78 5.84 30.49 13.78
N LEU A 79 4.73 29.76 13.62
CA LEU A 79 4.31 29.19 12.33
C LEU A 79 3.71 30.21 11.35
N ARG A 80 3.19 31.35 11.82
CA ARG A 80 2.61 32.42 10.99
C ARG A 80 3.60 33.50 10.56
N GLN A 81 4.80 33.56 11.14
CA GLN A 81 5.82 34.51 10.68
C GLN A 81 6.42 34.04 9.34
N PRO A 82 6.39 34.86 8.28
CA PRO A 82 7.14 34.56 7.06
C PRO A 82 8.63 34.71 7.37
N SER A 83 9.32 33.59 7.58
CA SER A 83 10.75 33.57 7.79
C SER A 83 11.47 34.12 6.54
N GLN A 84 11.95 35.35 6.62
CA GLN A 84 13.00 35.89 5.76
C GLN A 84 14.33 35.20 6.12
N VAL A 85 14.49 33.95 5.67
CA VAL A 85 15.75 33.21 5.74
C VAL A 85 16.25 33.04 4.32
N LYS A 86 17.36 33.70 4.00
CA LYS A 86 18.16 33.46 2.79
C LYS A 86 18.71 32.04 2.84
N THR A 87 17.94 31.12 2.28
CA THR A 87 18.26 29.71 2.04
C THR A 87 17.69 29.35 0.66
N PRO A 88 18.31 28.42 -0.09
CA PRO A 88 18.08 28.23 -1.53
C PRO A 88 16.59 27.95 -1.82
N PRO A 89 16.12 28.26 -3.05
CA PRO A 89 14.72 28.48 -3.33
C PRO A 89 13.84 27.33 -2.86
N LEU A 90 12.80 27.74 -2.13
CA LEU A 90 11.64 26.99 -1.70
C LEU A 90 11.13 26.09 -2.84
N SER A 91 11.41 24.79 -2.72
CA SER A 91 10.70 23.77 -3.47
C SER A 91 9.22 23.92 -3.15
N THR A 92 8.42 24.28 -4.15
CA THR A 92 7.10 23.67 -4.32
C THR A 92 7.24 22.20 -3.93
N GLY A 93 6.34 21.66 -3.11
CA GLY A 93 6.34 20.23 -2.74
C GLY A 93 6.26 19.40 -4.01
N THR A 94 7.41 19.16 -4.62
CA THR A 94 7.57 18.46 -5.87
C THR A 94 7.50 17.03 -5.44
N VAL A 95 6.44 16.34 -5.88
CA VAL A 95 6.37 14.89 -5.77
C VAL A 95 7.60 14.37 -6.50
N THR A 96 8.62 13.96 -5.76
CA THR A 96 9.88 13.49 -6.32
C THR A 96 9.85 11.98 -6.43
N CYS A 97 10.29 11.47 -7.58
CA CYS A 97 10.59 10.05 -7.72
C CYS A 97 11.91 9.77 -6.98
N PRO A 98 11.98 8.74 -6.12
CA PRO A 98 13.18 8.43 -5.36
C PRO A 98 14.33 8.03 -6.31
N PRO A 99 15.59 8.40 -6.02
CA PRO A 99 16.73 8.04 -6.87
C PRO A 99 16.83 6.53 -7.09
N CYS A 100 17.03 6.11 -8.35
CA CYS A 100 17.28 4.72 -8.73
C CYS A 100 18.38 4.72 -9.79
N PRO A 101 19.66 4.52 -9.40
CA PRO A 101 20.80 4.58 -10.32
C PRO A 101 20.68 3.62 -11.51
N GLU A 102 20.00 2.49 -11.33
CA GLU A 102 19.80 1.46 -12.35
C GLU A 102 18.97 1.94 -13.54
N LEU A 103 18.11 2.95 -13.34
CA LEU A 103 17.22 3.51 -14.33
C LEU A 103 17.84 4.68 -15.12
N GLY A 104 18.97 5.21 -14.66
CA GLY A 104 19.57 6.42 -15.25
C GLY A 104 18.71 7.68 -15.06
N GLU A 105 19.11 8.77 -15.70
CA GLU A 105 18.48 10.09 -15.53
C GLU A 105 17.05 10.15 -16.08
N ASN A 106 16.81 9.52 -17.24
CA ASN A 106 15.53 9.53 -17.94
C ASN A 106 14.60 8.36 -17.59
N ARG A 107 15.07 7.43 -16.76
CA ARG A 107 14.34 6.23 -16.32
C ARG A 107 13.76 5.43 -17.47
N ASP A 108 14.66 5.01 -18.35
CA ASP A 108 14.30 4.25 -19.54
C ASP A 108 14.07 2.78 -19.16
N ILE A 109 12.87 2.28 -19.46
CA ILE A 109 12.51 0.88 -19.25
C ILE A 109 11.93 0.26 -20.52
N VAL A 110 12.22 -1.02 -20.73
CA VAL A 110 11.69 -1.80 -21.84
C VAL A 110 10.77 -2.88 -21.30
N LEU A 111 9.55 -2.93 -21.82
CA LEU A 111 8.55 -3.94 -21.51
C LEU A 111 8.37 -4.86 -22.71
N TYR A 112 8.32 -6.17 -22.49
CA TYR A 112 7.86 -7.14 -23.47
C TYR A 112 6.49 -7.67 -23.04
N ALA A 113 5.51 -7.60 -23.92
CA ALA A 113 4.18 -8.14 -23.65
C ALA A 113 3.59 -8.83 -24.88
N SER A 114 2.83 -9.88 -24.63
CA SER A 114 2.08 -10.58 -25.68
C SER A 114 0.85 -9.76 -26.08
N PRO A 115 0.50 -9.69 -27.38
CA PRO A 115 -0.71 -9.03 -27.85
C PRO A 115 -2.00 -9.52 -27.18
N GLU A 116 -2.04 -10.80 -26.80
CA GLU A 116 -3.16 -11.46 -26.12
C GLU A 116 -3.31 -11.03 -24.66
N HIS A 117 -2.24 -10.50 -24.05
CA HIS A 117 -2.21 -10.08 -22.65
C HIS A 117 -1.63 -8.66 -22.52
N PRO A 118 -2.33 -7.61 -23.01
CA PRO A 118 -1.83 -6.24 -22.96
C PRO A 118 -1.71 -5.70 -21.53
N PRO A 119 -0.58 -5.08 -21.13
CA PRO A 119 -0.34 -4.64 -19.76
C PRO A 119 -1.03 -3.28 -19.49
N TYR A 120 -2.36 -3.27 -19.39
CA TYR A 120 -3.14 -2.03 -19.26
C TYR A 120 -2.77 -1.21 -18.03
N SER A 121 -2.23 -1.82 -16.98
CA SER A 121 -1.81 -1.09 -15.78
C SER A 121 -0.77 0.00 -16.09
N ILE A 122 0.08 -0.20 -17.09
CA ILE A 122 1.09 0.78 -17.50
C ILE A 122 0.43 2.00 -18.16
N LEU A 123 -0.61 1.78 -18.97
CA LEU A 123 -1.40 2.85 -19.56
C LEU A 123 -2.12 3.66 -18.47
N ALA A 124 -2.70 2.97 -17.49
CA ALA A 124 -3.34 3.58 -16.33
C ALA A 124 -2.34 4.44 -15.52
N LEU A 125 -1.13 3.94 -15.27
CA LEU A 125 -0.09 4.70 -14.57
C LEU A 125 0.30 5.97 -15.33
N ALA A 126 0.44 5.90 -16.66
CA ALA A 126 0.77 7.07 -17.48
C ALA A 126 -0.25 8.20 -17.31
N ARG A 127 -1.53 7.85 -17.16
CA ARG A 127 -2.61 8.80 -16.91
C ARG A 127 -2.66 9.29 -15.47
N ILE A 128 -2.55 8.38 -14.49
CA ILE A 128 -2.70 8.72 -13.07
C ILE A 128 -1.51 9.54 -12.54
N TRP A 129 -0.29 9.19 -12.92
CA TRP A 129 0.90 9.94 -12.49
C TRP A 129 0.90 11.36 -13.06
N GLY A 130 0.30 11.54 -14.24
CA GLY A 130 0.00 12.83 -14.84
C GLY A 130 1.22 13.76 -14.86
N ALA A 131 1.01 15.01 -14.47
CA ALA A 131 2.07 16.03 -14.45
C ALA A 131 3.14 15.80 -13.38
N SER A 132 2.85 15.02 -12.32
CA SER A 132 3.80 14.78 -11.23
C SER A 132 4.97 13.90 -11.65
N CYS A 133 4.71 12.96 -12.57
CA CYS A 133 5.71 12.10 -13.17
C CYS A 133 5.25 11.71 -14.58
N PRO A 134 5.51 12.55 -15.59
CA PRO A 134 5.08 12.30 -16.95
C PRO A 134 5.76 11.05 -17.52
N ILE A 135 4.95 10.09 -17.97
CA ILE A 135 5.40 8.87 -18.63
C ILE A 135 5.26 9.03 -20.13
N GLN A 136 6.35 8.95 -20.88
CA GLN A 136 6.31 8.76 -22.33
C GLN A 136 6.16 7.26 -22.61
N LEU A 137 5.10 6.86 -23.30
CA LEU A 137 4.86 5.48 -23.71
C LEU A 137 4.97 5.38 -25.24
N THR A 138 5.99 4.67 -25.69
CA THR A 138 6.17 4.29 -27.10
C THR A 138 5.97 2.79 -27.25
N ASN A 139 5.57 2.34 -28.43
CA ASN A 139 5.46 0.92 -28.70
C ASN A 139 6.11 0.50 -30.03
N HIS A 140 6.56 -0.75 -30.07
CA HIS A 140 7.17 -1.41 -31.21
C HIS A 140 6.64 -2.83 -31.33
N THR A 141 6.71 -3.40 -32.53
CA THR A 141 6.33 -4.79 -32.79
C THR A 141 7.58 -5.61 -33.09
N HIS A 142 7.80 -6.67 -32.32
CA HIS A 142 8.88 -7.62 -32.56
C HIS A 142 8.50 -8.62 -33.67
N SER A 143 9.50 -9.14 -34.39
CA SER A 143 9.32 -10.08 -35.51
C SER A 143 8.58 -11.37 -35.16
N SER A 144 8.48 -11.72 -33.87
CA SER A 144 7.67 -12.84 -33.38
C SER A 144 6.16 -12.64 -33.53
N VAL A 145 5.72 -11.40 -33.78
CA VAL A 145 4.31 -11.05 -34.01
C VAL A 145 4.19 -10.61 -35.46
N GLN A 146 3.31 -11.26 -36.23
CA GLN A 146 3.21 -11.05 -37.67
C GLN A 146 2.74 -9.63 -38.02
N GLU A 147 1.82 -9.08 -37.23
CA GLU A 147 1.25 -7.75 -37.45
C GLU A 147 1.15 -6.95 -36.14
N ALA A 148 1.10 -5.63 -36.25
CA ALA A 148 0.93 -4.76 -35.09
C ALA A 148 -0.44 -5.04 -34.41
N PRO A 149 -0.47 -5.30 -33.09
CA PRO A 149 -1.72 -5.57 -32.38
C PRO A 149 -2.68 -4.38 -32.45
N ALA A 150 -3.99 -4.63 -32.48
CA ALA A 150 -4.99 -3.56 -32.34
C ALA A 150 -4.77 -2.74 -31.06
N ALA A 151 -4.33 -3.38 -29.97
CA ALA A 151 -3.96 -2.71 -28.72
C ALA A 151 -2.80 -1.71 -28.91
N ALA A 152 -1.90 -1.91 -29.87
CA ALA A 152 -0.79 -0.98 -30.11
C ALA A 152 -1.27 0.44 -30.45
N GLN A 153 -2.46 0.59 -31.05
CA GLN A 153 -3.03 1.90 -31.37
C GLN A 153 -3.40 2.71 -30.11
N THR A 154 -3.81 2.02 -29.04
CA THR A 154 -4.20 2.65 -27.77
C THR A 154 -3.04 2.77 -26.79
N PHE A 155 -1.99 1.97 -26.95
CA PHE A 155 -0.78 1.98 -26.12
C PHE A 155 0.26 3.01 -26.59
N CYS A 156 -0.20 4.24 -26.85
CA CYS A 156 0.65 5.40 -27.14
C CYS A 156 0.27 6.52 -26.19
N HIS A 157 1.24 7.05 -25.45
CA HIS A 157 1.03 8.21 -24.58
C HIS A 157 2.21 9.17 -24.73
N SER A 158 1.95 10.35 -25.28
CA SER A 158 2.96 11.37 -25.50
C SER A 158 2.80 12.51 -24.51
N VAL A 159 3.91 12.92 -23.90
CA VAL A 159 3.92 14.01 -22.93
C VAL A 159 4.46 15.29 -23.57
N THR A 160 3.90 16.44 -23.19
CA THR A 160 4.41 17.75 -23.61
C THR A 160 5.52 18.20 -22.66
N GLY A 161 6.77 18.00 -23.06
CA GLY A 161 7.97 18.37 -22.27
C GLY A 161 8.91 17.19 -22.05
N ALA A 162 9.82 17.33 -21.08
CA ALA A 162 10.76 16.26 -20.74
C ALA A 162 10.07 15.16 -19.92
N PRO A 163 10.00 13.91 -20.41
CA PRO A 163 9.45 12.80 -19.64
C PRO A 163 10.30 12.48 -18.41
N ARG A 164 9.65 11.99 -17.35
CA ARG A 164 10.32 11.47 -16.14
C ARG A 164 10.58 9.97 -16.23
N PHE A 165 9.80 9.27 -17.05
CA PHE A 165 9.98 7.87 -17.41
C PHE A 165 9.76 7.73 -18.91
N ASN A 166 10.64 6.99 -19.58
CA ASN A 166 10.40 6.50 -20.92
C ASN A 166 10.12 5.01 -20.86
N VAL A 167 8.91 4.63 -21.27
CA VAL A 167 8.48 3.25 -21.32
C VAL A 167 8.38 2.83 -22.78
N THR A 168 9.22 1.88 -23.16
CA THR A 168 9.19 1.27 -24.49
C THR A 168 8.50 -0.08 -24.40
N LEU A 169 7.29 -0.19 -24.94
CA LEU A 169 6.55 -1.45 -25.02
C LEU A 169 6.85 -2.19 -26.33
N VAL A 170 7.41 -3.38 -26.24
CA VAL A 170 7.69 -4.23 -27.38
C VAL A 170 6.70 -5.39 -27.39
N TRP A 171 5.80 -5.39 -28.36
CA TRP A 171 4.87 -6.50 -28.60
C TRP A 171 5.66 -7.72 -29.06
N LYS A 172 5.72 -8.74 -28.21
CA LYS A 172 6.51 -9.96 -28.39
C LYS A 172 5.77 -11.13 -27.77
N GLN A 173 5.85 -12.31 -28.36
CA GLN A 173 5.24 -13.51 -27.76
C GLN A 173 6.07 -13.98 -26.56
N VAL A 174 5.68 -13.53 -25.36
CA VAL A 174 6.31 -13.85 -24.06
C VAL A 174 5.38 -14.63 -23.12
N GLY A 175 4.19 -15.02 -23.60
CA GLY A 175 3.17 -15.70 -22.83
C GLY A 175 2.27 -14.74 -22.04
N ALA A 176 1.67 -15.22 -20.96
CA ALA A 176 0.74 -14.44 -20.12
C ALA A 176 1.45 -13.39 -19.24
N GLU A 177 2.78 -13.45 -19.12
CA GLU A 177 3.53 -12.60 -18.22
C GLU A 177 4.27 -11.51 -18.99
N THR A 178 4.00 -10.25 -18.65
CA THR A 178 4.81 -9.13 -19.12
C THR A 178 6.21 -9.20 -18.50
N GLU A 179 7.24 -8.97 -19.29
CA GLU A 179 8.63 -8.94 -18.84
C GLU A 179 9.17 -7.50 -18.90
N LEU A 180 9.75 -7.03 -17.80
CA LEU A 180 10.43 -5.75 -17.70
C LEU A 180 11.94 -5.93 -17.72
N VAL A 181 12.61 -5.16 -18.56
CA VAL A 181 14.07 -5.01 -18.62
C VAL A 181 14.44 -3.57 -18.25
N ILE A 182 15.16 -3.44 -17.14
CA ILE A 182 15.65 -2.15 -16.62
C ILE A 182 17.04 -1.85 -17.18
N ASN A 183 17.94 -2.84 -17.17
CA ASN A 183 19.29 -2.71 -17.68
C ASN A 183 19.59 -3.85 -18.66
N PRO A 184 19.75 -3.58 -19.96
CA PRO A 184 19.97 -4.60 -20.97
C PRO A 184 21.28 -5.36 -20.78
N PHE A 185 22.27 -4.79 -20.09
CA PHE A 185 23.56 -5.45 -19.81
C PHE A 185 23.49 -6.42 -18.62
N LYS A 186 22.57 -6.19 -17.68
CA LYS A 186 22.45 -7.02 -16.47
C LYS A 186 21.55 -8.24 -16.66
N PHE A 187 20.79 -8.33 -17.77
CA PHE A 187 19.88 -9.43 -18.13
C PHE A 187 18.87 -9.90 -17.05
N THR A 188 18.74 -9.18 -15.93
CA THR A 188 17.74 -9.48 -14.91
C THR A 188 16.39 -8.93 -15.34
N THR A 189 15.46 -9.83 -15.66
CA THR A 189 14.09 -9.49 -16.06
C THR A 189 13.13 -9.59 -14.88
N VAL A 190 12.29 -8.57 -14.67
CA VAL A 190 11.16 -8.68 -13.72
C VAL A 190 9.97 -9.22 -14.50
N ARG A 191 9.40 -10.35 -14.06
CA ARG A 191 8.26 -10.99 -14.73
C ARG A 191 6.97 -10.80 -13.96
N GLY A 192 5.88 -10.62 -14.69
CA GLY A 192 4.54 -10.43 -14.15
C GLY A 192 4.20 -8.96 -13.99
N GLU A 193 3.05 -8.57 -14.52
CA GLU A 193 2.58 -7.18 -14.52
C GLU A 193 2.45 -6.61 -13.10
N THR A 194 2.00 -7.41 -12.13
CA THR A 194 1.88 -6.95 -10.75
C THR A 194 3.24 -6.74 -10.07
N ASN A 195 4.26 -7.53 -10.41
CA ASN A 195 5.62 -7.31 -9.91
C ASN A 195 6.22 -6.04 -10.51
N ILE A 196 5.93 -5.76 -11.78
CA ILE A 196 6.29 -4.50 -12.43
C ILE A 196 5.59 -3.33 -11.73
N LEU A 197 4.31 -3.46 -11.39
CA LEU A 197 3.59 -2.45 -10.61
C LEU A 197 4.23 -2.19 -9.24
N ARG A 198 4.60 -3.23 -8.50
CA ARG A 198 5.32 -3.09 -7.22
C ARG A 198 6.66 -2.38 -7.38
N PHE A 199 7.38 -2.70 -8.44
CA PHE A 199 8.63 -2.00 -8.75
C PHE A 199 8.35 -0.52 -9.03
N LEU A 200 7.42 -0.22 -9.93
CA LEU A 200 7.05 1.13 -10.34
C LEU A 200 6.49 1.96 -9.18
N SER A 201 5.76 1.38 -8.23
CA SER A 201 5.32 2.11 -7.03
C SER A 201 6.48 2.55 -6.13
N ARG A 202 7.57 1.77 -6.10
CA ARG A 202 8.76 2.10 -5.31
C ARG A 202 9.67 3.12 -5.99
N VAL A 203 9.77 3.09 -7.32
CA VAL A 203 10.64 4.01 -8.07
C VAL A 203 9.93 5.23 -8.64
N GLY A 204 8.59 5.22 -8.63
CA GLY A 204 7.73 6.28 -9.13
C GLY A 204 7.45 7.38 -8.10
N PRO A 205 6.37 8.17 -8.28
CA PRO A 205 6.04 9.25 -7.36
C PRO A 205 5.67 8.71 -5.96
N SER A 206 6.23 9.32 -4.91
CA SER A 206 6.17 8.81 -3.54
C SER A 206 4.74 8.66 -2.97
N ASN A 207 3.76 9.41 -3.48
CA ASN A 207 2.35 9.28 -3.09
C ASN A 207 1.67 8.02 -3.65
N PHE A 208 2.30 7.31 -4.59
CA PHE A 208 1.82 6.03 -5.12
C PHE A 208 2.56 4.82 -4.53
N ALA A 209 3.56 5.05 -3.68
CA ALA A 209 4.24 4.00 -2.94
C ALA A 209 3.33 3.48 -1.82
N TYR A 210 2.62 2.38 -2.06
CA TYR A 210 1.66 1.80 -1.11
C TYR A 210 2.30 1.33 0.22
N GLU A 211 3.62 1.13 0.22
CA GLU A 211 4.43 0.81 1.40
C GLU A 211 4.68 2.04 2.29
N SER A 212 4.70 3.23 1.71
CA SER A 212 5.03 4.47 2.42
C SER A 212 3.89 4.89 3.35
N GLY A 213 4.13 4.82 4.66
CA GLY A 213 3.15 5.23 5.68
C GLY A 213 2.06 4.19 5.97
N SER A 214 2.16 2.99 5.39
CA SER A 214 1.31 1.84 5.72
C SER A 214 1.95 0.97 6.79
N ASP A 215 1.15 0.31 7.62
CA ASP A 215 1.65 -0.76 8.50
C ASP A 215 1.88 -2.06 7.71
N LEU A 216 2.66 -2.97 8.29
CA LEU A 216 3.00 -4.24 7.63
C LEU A 216 1.77 -5.08 7.26
N SER A 217 0.73 -5.02 8.10
CA SER A 217 -0.54 -5.71 7.87
C SER A 217 -1.24 -5.21 6.60
N ARG A 218 -1.30 -3.89 6.38
CA ARG A 218 -1.90 -3.32 5.17
C ARG A 218 -1.07 -3.62 3.93
N VAL A 219 0.26 -3.54 4.03
CA VAL A 219 1.16 -3.91 2.93
C VAL A 219 0.94 -5.36 2.51
N ALA A 220 0.86 -6.28 3.46
CA ALA A 220 0.59 -7.70 3.16
C ALA A 220 -0.75 -7.93 2.46
N GLN A 221 -1.80 -7.19 2.85
CA GLN A 221 -3.10 -7.29 2.18
C GLN A 221 -3.09 -6.69 0.77
N PHE A 222 -2.34 -5.60 0.54
CA PHE A 222 -2.09 -5.09 -0.82
C PHE A 222 -1.42 -6.16 -1.67
N ASP A 223 -0.37 -6.78 -1.14
CA ASP A 223 0.36 -7.83 -1.85
C ASP A 223 -0.53 -9.05 -2.13
N GLU A 224 -1.43 -9.44 -1.22
CA GLU A 224 -2.39 -10.51 -1.45
C GLU A 224 -3.31 -10.20 -2.65
N VAL A 225 -3.78 -8.96 -2.78
CA VAL A 225 -4.61 -8.55 -3.94
C VAL A 225 -3.80 -8.62 -5.24
N LEU A 226 -2.57 -8.12 -5.23
CA LEU A 226 -1.67 -8.17 -6.38
C LEU A 226 -1.31 -9.61 -6.77
N ASP A 227 -1.13 -10.50 -5.80
CA ASP A 227 -0.88 -11.94 -6.04
C ASP A 227 -2.12 -12.63 -6.60
N ASN A 228 -3.32 -12.26 -6.14
CA ASN A 228 -4.57 -12.75 -6.73
C ASN A 228 -4.72 -12.29 -8.19
N CYS A 229 -4.31 -11.07 -8.55
CA CYS A 229 -4.29 -10.62 -9.94
C CYS A 229 -3.31 -11.47 -10.78
N GLN A 230 -2.11 -11.72 -10.25
CA GLN A 230 -1.12 -12.58 -10.91
C GLN A 230 -1.62 -14.01 -11.11
N ARG A 231 -2.30 -14.58 -10.10
CA ARG A 231 -2.95 -15.89 -10.17
C ARG A 231 -4.07 -15.90 -11.21
N LEU A 232 -4.84 -14.82 -11.31
CA LEU A 232 -5.91 -14.69 -12.30
C LEU A 232 -5.35 -14.68 -13.73
N ALA A 233 -4.29 -13.91 -13.98
CA ALA A 233 -3.62 -13.86 -15.29
C ALA A 233 -3.09 -15.23 -15.73
N ARG A 234 -2.62 -16.05 -14.78
CA ARG A 234 -2.09 -17.41 -15.03
C ARG A 234 -3.17 -18.50 -14.99
N SER A 235 -4.41 -18.18 -14.65
CA SER A 235 -5.44 -19.19 -14.44
C SER A 235 -5.96 -19.75 -15.76
N HIS A 236 -6.02 -21.08 -15.86
CA HIS A 236 -6.50 -21.77 -17.06
C HIS A 236 -7.93 -22.29 -16.88
N THR A 237 -8.44 -22.35 -15.64
CA THR A 237 -9.78 -22.89 -15.36
C THR A 237 -10.78 -21.79 -15.03
N VAL A 238 -12.01 -21.95 -15.52
CA VAL A 238 -13.12 -21.02 -15.21
C VAL A 238 -13.41 -21.00 -13.71
N LYS A 239 -13.27 -22.14 -13.00
CA LYS A 239 -13.52 -22.24 -11.56
C LYS A 239 -12.56 -21.38 -10.75
N GLU A 240 -11.25 -21.41 -11.06
CA GLU A 240 -10.25 -20.58 -10.38
C GLU A 240 -10.46 -19.10 -10.69
N LYS A 241 -10.71 -18.76 -11.97
CA LYS A 241 -11.06 -17.39 -12.38
C LYS A 241 -12.22 -16.85 -11.55
N GLN A 242 -13.31 -17.60 -11.49
CA GLN A 242 -14.52 -17.21 -10.76
C GLN A 242 -14.30 -17.13 -9.24
N ALA A 243 -13.46 -17.98 -8.67
CA ALA A 243 -13.11 -17.89 -7.25
C ALA A 243 -12.37 -16.59 -6.92
N ILE A 244 -11.39 -16.19 -7.75
CA ILE A 244 -10.64 -14.95 -7.56
C ILE A 244 -11.52 -13.72 -7.80
N ILE A 245 -12.35 -13.73 -8.85
CA ILE A 245 -13.31 -12.65 -9.14
C ILE A 245 -14.28 -12.43 -7.96
N ARG A 246 -14.74 -13.50 -7.31
CA ARG A 246 -15.58 -13.39 -6.11
C ARG A 246 -14.85 -12.71 -4.95
N THR A 247 -13.56 -12.98 -4.77
CA THR A 247 -12.74 -12.29 -3.76
C THR A 247 -12.70 -10.79 -4.03
N PHE A 248 -12.45 -10.35 -5.26
CA PHE A 248 -12.48 -8.93 -5.62
C PHE A 248 -13.86 -8.30 -5.40
N ASN A 249 -14.93 -9.00 -5.78
CA ASN A 249 -16.29 -8.54 -5.55
C ASN A 249 -16.62 -8.37 -4.05
N ALA A 250 -16.11 -9.26 -3.21
CA ALA A 250 -16.31 -9.19 -1.76
C ALA A 250 -15.61 -7.96 -1.14
N SER A 251 -14.45 -7.57 -1.67
CA SER A 251 -13.74 -6.35 -1.24
C SER A 251 -14.55 -5.08 -1.54
N LEU A 252 -15.20 -5.01 -2.71
CA LEU A 252 -16.08 -3.89 -3.09
C LEU A 252 -17.39 -3.82 -2.32
N GLY A 253 -17.80 -4.90 -1.65
CA GLY A 253 -18.98 -4.87 -0.78
C GLY A 253 -18.81 -3.94 0.42
N LYS A 254 -17.56 -3.60 0.80
CA LYS A 254 -17.22 -2.80 1.97
C LYS A 254 -16.77 -1.38 1.63
N SER A 255 -16.45 -1.09 0.37
CA SER A 255 -15.89 0.20 -0.04
C SER A 255 -16.07 0.46 -1.52
N GLU A 256 -15.85 1.71 -1.93
CA GLU A 256 -15.96 2.12 -3.34
C GLU A 256 -14.83 1.57 -4.22
N TRP A 257 -13.65 1.36 -3.63
CA TRP A 257 -12.44 0.82 -4.27
C TRP A 257 -12.01 -0.47 -3.57
N ILE A 258 -11.18 -1.28 -4.25
CA ILE A 258 -10.76 -2.61 -3.79
C ILE A 258 -10.07 -2.55 -2.43
N PHE A 259 -9.31 -1.49 -2.18
CA PHE A 259 -8.51 -1.33 -0.97
C PHE A 259 -8.86 -0.05 -0.17
N GLY A 260 -10.16 0.27 -0.08
CA GLY A 260 -10.66 1.34 0.78
C GLY A 260 -11.30 2.51 0.00
N PRO A 261 -11.28 3.74 0.53
CA PRO A 261 -12.07 4.84 -0.01
C PRO A 261 -11.42 5.56 -1.20
N GLN A 262 -10.18 5.21 -1.57
CA GLN A 262 -9.42 5.87 -2.64
C GLN A 262 -8.88 4.86 -3.63
N LEU A 263 -8.76 5.29 -4.89
CA LEU A 263 -8.11 4.54 -5.95
C LEU A 263 -6.65 4.25 -5.57
N SER A 264 -6.25 2.98 -5.69
CA SER A 264 -4.93 2.50 -5.30
C SER A 264 -4.29 1.64 -6.40
N ILE A 265 -3.04 1.23 -6.20
CA ILE A 265 -2.37 0.31 -7.14
C ILE A 265 -3.05 -1.05 -7.23
N ALA A 266 -3.75 -1.48 -6.17
CA ALA A 266 -4.56 -2.69 -6.18
C ALA A 266 -5.70 -2.57 -7.20
N ASP A 267 -6.38 -1.42 -7.26
CA ASP A 267 -7.44 -1.16 -8.23
C ASP A 267 -6.91 -1.18 -9.67
N ILE A 268 -5.74 -0.56 -9.90
CA ILE A 268 -5.08 -0.57 -11.21
C ILE A 268 -4.75 -2.00 -11.66
N ALA A 269 -4.21 -2.82 -10.75
CA ALA A 269 -3.86 -4.20 -11.04
C ALA A 269 -5.10 -5.05 -11.34
N VAL A 270 -6.14 -4.96 -10.50
CA VAL A 270 -7.41 -5.68 -10.69
C VAL A 270 -8.08 -5.26 -11.99
N TRP A 271 -8.07 -3.95 -12.30
CA TRP A 271 -8.68 -3.42 -13.51
C TRP A 271 -7.95 -3.93 -14.75
N SER A 272 -6.62 -3.88 -14.74
CA SER A 272 -5.81 -4.35 -15.87
C SER A 272 -6.05 -5.84 -16.16
N VAL A 273 -5.96 -6.68 -15.12
CA VAL A 273 -6.14 -8.13 -15.32
C VAL A 273 -7.56 -8.46 -15.75
N LEU A 274 -8.60 -7.81 -15.21
CA LEU A 274 -9.98 -8.07 -15.62
C LEU A 274 -10.21 -7.63 -17.07
N LYS A 275 -9.63 -6.50 -17.49
CA LYS A 275 -9.71 -6.03 -18.88
C LYS A 275 -9.07 -7.00 -19.87
N GLN A 276 -7.98 -7.67 -19.49
CA GLN A 276 -7.37 -8.73 -20.30
C GLN A 276 -8.26 -9.98 -20.42
N GLN A 277 -9.20 -10.20 -19.48
CA GLN A 277 -10.09 -11.36 -19.48
C GLN A 277 -11.43 -11.12 -20.19
N GLU A 278 -11.74 -9.92 -20.68
CA GLU A 278 -13.00 -9.64 -21.36
C GLU A 278 -13.06 -10.30 -22.75
N PRO A 279 -14.19 -10.89 -23.18
CA PRO A 279 -15.49 -10.99 -22.49
C PRO A 279 -15.67 -12.26 -21.62
N ALA A 280 -14.62 -13.05 -21.41
CA ALA A 280 -14.68 -14.38 -20.78
C ALA A 280 -14.98 -14.37 -19.26
N ALA A 281 -14.79 -13.23 -18.59
CA ALA A 281 -15.15 -13.07 -17.19
C ALA A 281 -16.58 -12.54 -17.06
N ALA A 282 -17.55 -13.42 -16.71
CA ALA A 282 -18.87 -12.98 -16.29
C ALA A 282 -18.75 -12.16 -14.98
N LEU A 283 -18.70 -10.84 -15.10
CA LEU A 283 -18.59 -9.92 -13.96
C LEU A 283 -19.93 -9.78 -13.25
N THR A 284 -19.90 -9.59 -11.93
CA THR A 284 -21.07 -9.19 -11.16
C THR A 284 -21.47 -7.75 -11.49
N GLN A 285 -22.70 -7.35 -11.15
CA GLN A 285 -23.15 -5.97 -11.35
C GLN A 285 -22.27 -4.95 -10.58
N THR A 286 -21.83 -5.29 -9.37
CA THR A 286 -20.95 -4.43 -8.55
C THR A 286 -19.59 -4.24 -9.21
N LEU A 287 -18.96 -5.33 -9.67
CA LEU A 287 -17.67 -5.25 -10.37
C LEU A 287 -17.80 -4.52 -11.70
N SER A 288 -18.91 -4.72 -12.42
CA SER A 288 -19.15 -4.02 -13.70
C SER A 288 -19.22 -2.50 -13.51
N LYS A 289 -19.96 -2.03 -12.50
CA LYS A 289 -20.03 -0.60 -12.15
C LYS A 289 -18.66 -0.04 -11.72
N TRP A 290 -17.90 -0.81 -10.94
CA TRP A 290 -16.54 -0.43 -10.56
C TRP A 290 -15.61 -0.38 -11.79
N MET A 291 -15.73 -1.34 -12.71
CA MET A 291 -14.95 -1.39 -13.96
C MET A 291 -15.24 -0.19 -14.86
N GLU A 292 -16.51 0.21 -14.99
CA GLU A 292 -16.92 1.43 -15.70
C GLU A 292 -16.30 2.69 -15.08
N ARG A 293 -16.28 2.79 -13.74
CA ARG A 293 -15.61 3.88 -13.03
C ARG A 293 -14.10 3.87 -13.26
N CYS A 294 -13.46 2.71 -13.22
CA CYS A 294 -12.05 2.59 -13.55
C CYS A 294 -11.79 3.00 -15.01
N ASN A 295 -12.62 2.58 -15.96
CA ASN A 295 -12.47 2.94 -17.36
C ASN A 295 -12.53 4.46 -17.59
N SER A 296 -13.39 5.20 -16.89
CA SER A 296 -13.46 6.66 -17.06
C SER A 296 -12.25 7.40 -16.48
N MET A 297 -11.60 6.83 -15.46
CA MET A 297 -10.45 7.44 -14.80
C MET A 297 -9.12 7.01 -15.42
N LEU A 298 -9.02 5.76 -15.91
CA LEU A 298 -7.77 5.10 -16.29
C LEU A 298 -7.51 5.03 -17.81
N LEU A 299 -8.53 5.26 -18.65
CA LEU A 299 -8.42 5.37 -20.11
C LEU A 299 -8.59 6.81 -20.57
#